data_AF-A0A5J5FE85-F1
#
_entry.id   AF-A0A5J5FE85-F1
#
_cell.length_a   1.000
_cell.length_b   1.000
_cell.length_c   1.000
_cell.angle_alpha   90.00
_cell.angle_beta   90.00
_cell.angle_gamma   90.00
#
_symmetry.space_group_name_H-M   'P 1'
#
loop_
_entity.id
_entity.type
_entity.pdbx_description
1 polymer ?
#
loop_
_entity_poly.entity_id
_entity_poly.type
_entity_poly.pdbx_seq_one_letter_code
_entity_poly.pdbx_strand_id
1 'polypeptide(L)'
;MKANFAIVDTNVIIYAMKSRIRLDDIVLDLNGIARIAIPECVLDELKKLSASDVNARIGLKYAQKHEIIRSEGRGDECILQTAIRYGCPVITNDREFIEVLKKNHVVVASLSGRKIVRMN
;
A
#
# COMPACT_ATOMS: atom_id res chain seq x y z
N MET A 1 -7.82 -17.13 -8.48
CA MET A 1 -6.47 -16.69 -8.89
C MET A 1 -6.00 -15.64 -7.89
N LYS A 2 -4.75 -15.72 -7.40
CA LYS A 2 -4.18 -14.64 -6.58
C LYS A 2 -3.85 -13.45 -7.48
N ALA A 3 -4.08 -12.23 -6.99
CA ALA A 3 -3.69 -11.03 -7.70
C ALA A 3 -2.16 -11.00 -7.90
N ASN A 4 -1.72 -10.47 -9.03
CA ASN A 4 -0.31 -10.24 -9.35
C ASN A 4 0.15 -8.82 -9.00
N PHE A 5 -0.54 -8.16 -8.07
CA PHE A 5 -0.21 -6.82 -7.58
C PHE A 5 -0.30 -6.78 -6.06
N ALA A 6 0.41 -5.83 -5.46
CA ALA A 6 0.26 -5.48 -4.05
C ALA A 6 -0.49 -4.14 -3.92
N ILE A 7 -1.18 -3.95 -2.79
CA ILE A 7 -1.70 -2.64 -2.41
C ILE A 7 -0.83 -2.04 -1.31
N VAL A 8 -0.79 -0.70 -1.26
CA VAL A 8 0.09 0.04 -0.37
C VAL A 8 -0.74 1.03 0.44
N ASP A 9 -0.45 1.12 1.72
CA ASP A 9 -0.99 2.11 2.64
C ASP A 9 -0.45 3.53 2.32
N THR A 10 -1.29 4.55 2.52
CA THR A 10 -0.94 5.98 2.47
C THR A 10 0.36 6.30 3.20
N ASN A 11 0.54 5.79 4.41
CA ASN A 11 1.72 6.10 5.23
C ASN A 11 3.02 5.54 4.64
N VAL A 12 2.95 4.36 4.02
CA VAL A 12 4.10 3.78 3.31
C VAL A 12 4.45 4.58 2.06
N ILE A 13 3.45 5.03 1.30
CA ILE A 13 3.68 5.90 0.14
C ILE A 13 4.39 7.19 0.58
N ILE A 14 3.88 7.87 1.61
CA ILE A 14 4.47 9.10 2.13
C ILE A 14 5.91 8.87 2.61
N TYR A 15 6.14 7.80 3.38
CA TYR A 15 7.47 7.44 3.84
C TYR A 15 8.43 7.17 2.66
N ALA A 16 7.98 6.45 1.64
CA ALA A 16 8.78 6.15 0.47
C ALA A 16 9.15 7.42 -0.30
N MET A 17 8.22 8.37 -0.45
CA MET A 17 8.52 9.65 -1.10
C MET A 17 9.55 10.44 -0.30
N LYS A 18 9.38 10.53 1.03
CA LYS A 18 10.31 11.21 1.94
C LYS A 18 11.72 10.60 1.87
N SER A 19 11.80 9.28 1.85
CA SER A 19 13.07 8.52 1.83
C SER A 19 13.63 8.29 0.42
N ARG A 20 12.97 8.82 -0.63
CA ARG A 20 13.32 8.63 -2.05
C ARG A 20 13.45 7.17 -2.46
N ILE A 21 12.52 6.35 -1.99
CA ILE A 21 12.44 4.92 -2.27
C ILE A 21 11.54 4.70 -3.49
N ARG A 22 12.02 3.87 -4.42
CA ARG A 22 11.27 3.46 -5.61
C ARG A 22 10.43 2.23 -5.27
N LEU A 23 9.19 2.43 -4.84
CA LEU A 23 8.27 1.35 -4.46
C LEU A 23 8.06 0.34 -5.59
N ASP A 24 7.99 0.81 -6.84
CA ASP A 24 7.78 -0.03 -8.03
C ASP A 24 8.92 -1.02 -8.27
N ASP A 25 10.14 -0.68 -7.84
CA ASP A 25 11.30 -1.55 -8.01
C ASP A 25 11.33 -2.60 -6.90
N ILE A 26 11.09 -2.18 -5.65
CA ILE A 26 11.20 -3.07 -4.48
C ILE A 26 9.99 -3.99 -4.31
N VAL A 27 8.83 -3.67 -4.90
CA VAL A 27 7.65 -4.55 -4.85
C VAL A 27 7.89 -5.86 -5.61
N LEU A 28 8.79 -5.84 -6.59
CA LEU A 28 9.15 -7.02 -7.39
C LEU A 28 9.90 -8.09 -6.58
N ASP A 29 10.44 -7.73 -5.41
CA ASP A 29 11.04 -8.69 -4.47
C ASP A 29 9.98 -9.62 -3.85
N LEU A 30 8.69 -9.26 -3.93
CA LEU A 30 7.59 -10.13 -3.49
C LEU A 30 7.23 -11.14 -4.58
N ASN A 31 7.46 -12.42 -4.30
CA ASN A 31 7.15 -13.50 -5.24
C ASN A 31 5.69 -13.46 -5.72
N GLY A 32 5.51 -13.48 -7.04
CA GLY A 32 4.20 -13.45 -7.71
C GLY A 32 3.59 -12.05 -7.87
N ILE A 33 4.30 -10.98 -7.47
CA ILE A 33 3.85 -9.60 -7.60
C ILE A 33 4.62 -8.88 -8.71
N ALA A 34 3.88 -8.21 -9.59
CA ALA A 34 4.43 -7.54 -10.76
C ALA A 34 4.28 -6.01 -10.71
N ARG A 35 3.41 -5.48 -9.84
CA ARG A 35 3.15 -4.04 -9.72
C ARG A 35 2.46 -3.67 -8.42
N ILE A 36 2.30 -2.36 -8.22
CA ILE A 36 1.42 -1.77 -7.21
C ILE A 36 0.09 -1.36 -7.85
N ALA A 37 -1.00 -1.58 -7.12
CA ALA A 37 -2.30 -0.98 -7.37
C ALA A 37 -2.70 -0.12 -6.18
N ILE A 38 -3.44 0.96 -6.42
CA ILE A 38 -3.81 1.94 -5.38
C ILE A 38 -5.31 1.86 -5.12
N PRO A 39 -5.74 1.52 -3.89
CA PRO A 39 -7.14 1.61 -3.50
C PRO A 39 -7.66 3.06 -3.59
N GLU A 40 -8.91 3.25 -4.02
CA GLU A 40 -9.54 4.58 -4.04
C GLU A 40 -9.45 5.32 -2.69
N CYS A 41 -9.60 4.61 -1.56
CA CYS A 41 -9.52 5.22 -0.23
C CYS A 41 -8.13 5.76 0.12
N VAL A 42 -7.06 5.11 -0.36
CA VAL A 42 -5.67 5.59 -0.23
C VAL A 42 -5.47 6.83 -1.08
N LEU A 43 -5.99 6.83 -2.31
CA LEU A 43 -5.95 8.00 -3.19
C LEU A 43 -6.67 9.20 -2.56
N ASP A 44 -7.83 8.98 -1.95
CA ASP A 44 -8.62 10.04 -1.30
C ASP A 44 -7.97 10.57 -0.03
N GLU A 45 -7.29 9.73 0.73
CA GLU A 45 -6.49 10.15 1.88
C GLU A 45 -5.29 10.99 1.44
N LEU A 46 -4.55 10.56 0.42
CA LEU A 46 -3.46 11.33 -0.18
C LEU A 46 -3.93 12.69 -0.70
N LYS A 47 -5.12 12.79 -1.33
CA LYS A 47 -5.70 14.07 -1.75
C LYS A 47 -5.86 15.02 -0.56
N LYS A 48 -6.41 14.55 0.55
CA LYS A 48 -6.61 15.36 1.77
C LYS A 48 -5.26 15.82 2.35
N LEU A 49 -4.32 14.90 2.52
CA LEU A 49 -3.01 15.19 3.12
C LEU A 49 -2.14 16.08 2.23
N SER A 50 -2.31 16.03 0.90
CA SER A 50 -1.53 16.83 -0.05
C SER A 50 -1.68 18.35 0.12
N ALA A 51 -2.73 18.80 0.82
CA ALA A 51 -2.96 20.19 1.15
C ALA A 51 -1.85 20.77 2.04
N SER A 52 -1.34 19.98 2.99
CA SER A 52 -0.38 20.41 4.02
C SER A 52 0.94 19.65 4.03
N ASP A 53 1.02 18.45 3.43
CA ASP A 53 2.25 17.65 3.35
C ASP A 53 2.77 17.55 1.91
N VAL A 54 3.99 18.05 1.68
CA VAL A 54 4.68 17.98 0.39
C VAL A 54 4.94 16.54 -0.06
N ASN A 55 5.25 15.63 0.87
CA ASN A 55 5.48 14.22 0.56
C ASN A 55 4.18 13.53 0.17
N ALA A 56 3.05 13.89 0.82
CA ALA A 56 1.74 13.42 0.41
C ALA A 56 1.36 13.96 -0.98
N ARG A 57 1.74 15.19 -1.32
CA ARG A 57 1.52 15.75 -2.67
C ARG A 57 2.33 15.03 -3.75
N ILE A 58 3.57 14.66 -3.45
CA ILE A 58 4.38 13.82 -4.35
C ILE A 58 3.77 12.41 -4.43
N GLY A 59 3.35 11.86 -3.28
CA GLY A 59 2.69 10.57 -3.17
C GLY A 59 1.40 10.49 -3.97
N LEU A 60 0.59 11.55 -3.99
CA LEU A 60 -0.61 11.66 -4.80
C LEU A 60 -0.28 11.58 -6.30
N LYS A 61 0.74 12.31 -6.76
CA LYS A 61 1.19 12.25 -8.16
C LYS A 61 1.75 10.88 -8.54
N TYR A 62 2.40 10.20 -7.59
CA TYR A 62 2.85 8.83 -7.75
C TYR A 62 1.65 7.87 -7.87
N ALA A 63 0.69 7.96 -6.95
CA ALA A 63 -0.51 7.13 -6.92
C ALA A 63 -1.36 7.26 -8.19
N GLN A 64 -1.53 8.47 -8.72
CA GLN A 64 -2.29 8.74 -9.95
C GLN A 64 -1.70 8.10 -11.22
N LYS A 65 -0.44 7.64 -11.18
CA LYS A 65 0.19 6.92 -12.30
C LYS A 65 -0.04 5.41 -12.25
N HIS A 66 -0.63 4.91 -11.17
CA HIS A 66 -0.90 3.50 -10.95
C HIS A 66 -2.35 3.16 -11.27
N GLU A 67 -2.61 1.87 -11.42
CA GLU A 67 -3.98 1.36 -11.49
C GLU A 67 -4.72 1.71 -10.20
N ILE A 68 -5.80 2.47 -10.33
CA ILE A 68 -6.71 2.75 -9.22
C ILE A 68 -7.75 1.65 -9.16
N ILE A 69 -7.85 0.96 -8.03
CA ILE A 69 -8.80 -0.13 -7.84
C ILE A 69 -9.92 0.28 -6.88
N ARG A 70 -11.12 -0.24 -7.14
CA ARG A 70 -12.30 0.07 -6.35
C ARG A 70 -12.12 -0.36 -4.90
N SER A 71 -12.51 0.52 -3.98
CA SER A 71 -12.43 0.22 -2.55
C SER A 71 -13.64 0.80 -1.81
N GLU A 72 -14.00 0.21 -0.67
CA GLU A 72 -15.15 0.60 0.12
C GLU A 72 -14.72 0.91 1.56
N GLY A 73 -15.34 1.91 2.19
CA GLY A 73 -14.97 2.33 3.54
C GLY A 73 -13.83 3.36 3.58
N ARG A 74 -13.14 3.44 4.71
CA ARG A 74 -12.02 4.39 4.96
C ARG A 74 -10.95 3.76 5.86
N GLY A 75 -9.73 4.26 5.79
CA GLY A 75 -8.61 3.85 6.64
C GLY A 75 -8.27 2.36 6.51
N ASP A 76 -7.82 1.76 7.60
CA ASP A 76 -7.39 0.37 7.68
C ASP A 76 -8.46 -0.64 7.25
N GLU A 77 -9.72 -0.43 7.64
CA GLU A 77 -10.84 -1.30 7.26
C GLU A 77 -10.99 -1.35 5.73
N CYS A 78 -10.85 -0.21 5.05
CA CYS A 78 -10.89 -0.16 3.60
C CYS A 78 -9.78 -1.01 2.96
N ILE A 79 -8.55 -0.89 3.47
CA ILE A 79 -7.39 -1.61 2.96
C ILE A 79 -7.57 -3.11 3.18
N LEU A 80 -8.01 -3.52 4.38
CA LEU A 80 -8.29 -4.91 4.71
C LEU A 80 -9.32 -5.53 3.76
N GLN A 81 -10.49 -4.89 3.62
CA GLN A 81 -11.55 -5.40 2.76
C GLN A 81 -11.13 -5.45 1.28
N THR A 82 -10.35 -4.47 0.83
CA THR A 82 -9.77 -4.45 -0.52
C THR A 82 -8.82 -5.63 -0.70
N ALA A 83 -7.91 -5.87 0.24
CA ALA A 83 -6.96 -6.97 0.18
C ALA A 83 -7.64 -8.33 0.13
N ILE A 84 -8.68 -8.53 0.95
CA ILE A 84 -9.50 -9.75 0.96
C ILE A 84 -10.20 -9.92 -0.39
N ARG A 85 -10.88 -8.88 -0.89
CA ARG A 85 -11.65 -8.91 -2.14
C ARG A 85 -10.79 -9.30 -3.34
N TYR A 86 -9.58 -8.75 -3.44
CA TYR A 86 -8.69 -8.99 -4.57
C TYR A 86 -7.69 -10.14 -4.33
N GLY A 87 -7.57 -10.65 -3.10
CA GLY A 87 -6.60 -11.69 -2.76
C GLY A 87 -5.16 -11.23 -2.99
N CYS A 88 -4.85 -9.98 -2.63
CA CYS A 88 -3.54 -9.34 -2.83
C CYS A 88 -2.82 -9.08 -1.49
N PRO A 89 -1.47 -9.04 -1.48
CA PRO A 89 -0.73 -8.60 -0.31
C PRO A 89 -0.87 -7.11 -0.03
N VAL A 90 -0.72 -6.74 1.25
CA VAL A 90 -0.69 -5.36 1.72
C VAL A 90 0.72 -4.99 2.15
N ILE A 91 1.19 -3.82 1.73
CA ILE A 91 2.43 -3.22 2.20
C ILE A 91 2.10 -2.12 3.20
N THR A 92 2.36 -2.39 4.49
CA THR A 92 2.19 -1.43 5.59
C THR A 92 3.30 -1.60 6.63
N ASN A 93 3.61 -0.53 7.36
CA ASN A 93 4.54 -0.54 8.49
C ASN A 93 3.82 -0.42 9.85
N ASP A 94 2.49 -0.29 9.85
CA ASP A 94 1.72 -0.18 11.08
C ASP A 94 1.64 -1.54 11.79
N ARG A 95 2.17 -1.62 13.01
CA ARG A 95 2.25 -2.87 13.77
C ARG A 95 0.88 -3.39 14.19
N GLU A 96 -0.04 -2.52 14.56
CA GLU A 96 -1.37 -2.93 14.98
C GLU A 96 -2.15 -3.45 13.78
N PHE A 97 -2.03 -2.76 12.63
CA PHE A 97 -2.70 -3.17 11.41
C PHE A 97 -2.12 -4.45 10.81
N ILE A 98 -0.79 -4.67 10.91
CA ILE A 98 -0.15 -5.95 10.53
C ILE A 98 -0.82 -7.12 11.26
N GLU A 99 -1.06 -6.99 12.57
CA GLU A 99 -1.69 -8.05 13.36
C GLU A 99 -3.15 -8.28 12.93
N VAL A 100 -3.88 -7.22 12.60
CA VAL A 100 -5.25 -7.32 12.04
C VAL A 100 -5.24 -8.06 10.70
N LEU A 101 -4.34 -7.70 9.78
CA LEU A 101 -4.23 -8.33 8.47
C LEU A 101 -3.88 -9.83 8.57
N LYS A 102 -2.91 -10.18 9.43
CA LYS A 102 -2.52 -11.57 9.68
C LYS A 102 -3.67 -12.41 10.23
N LYS A 103 -4.42 -11.89 11.22
CA LYS A 103 -5.61 -12.56 11.77
C LYS A 103 -6.67 -12.85 10.70
N ASN A 104 -6.72 -12.02 9.66
CA ASN A 104 -7.60 -12.17 8.51
C ASN A 104 -6.97 -12.91 7.31
N HIS A 105 -5.83 -13.59 7.52
CA HIS A 105 -5.12 -14.38 6.49
C HIS A 105 -4.68 -13.57 5.27
N VAL A 106 -4.53 -12.26 5.41
CA VAL A 106 -3.97 -11.39 4.38
C VAL A 106 -2.45 -11.47 4.45
N VAL A 107 -1.80 -11.63 3.28
CA VAL A 107 -0.34 -11.58 3.20
C VAL A 107 0.11 -10.15 3.45
N VAL A 108 1.04 -9.97 4.38
CA VAL A 108 1.57 -8.64 4.71
C VAL A 108 3.05 -8.57 4.42
N ALA A 109 3.49 -7.41 3.97
CA ALA A 109 4.90 -7.08 3.87
C ALA A 109 5.14 -5.68 4.45
N SER A 110 6.34 -5.47 4.99
CA SER A 110 6.76 -4.19 5.55
C SER A 110 7.93 -3.60 4.76
N LEU A 111 7.99 -2.28 4.71
CA LEU A 111 9.10 -1.54 4.14
C LEU A 111 10.14 -1.28 5.23
N SER A 112 11.28 -1.97 5.13
CA SER A 112 12.42 -1.84 6.05
C SER A 112 13.65 -1.32 5.29
N GLY A 113 14.04 -0.08 5.58
CA GLY A 113 15.11 0.60 4.84
C GLY A 113 14.73 0.78 3.36
N ARG A 114 15.39 0.03 2.47
CA ARG A 114 15.12 0.01 1.01
C ARG A 114 14.68 -1.35 0.50
N LYS A 115 14.08 -2.17 1.36
CA LYS A 115 13.63 -3.53 1.03
C LYS A 115 12.22 -3.75 1.51
N ILE A 116 11.48 -4.59 0.79
CA ILE A 116 10.24 -5.15 1.27
C ILE A 116 10.52 -6.49 1.95
N VAL A 117 10.05 -6.64 3.19
CA VAL A 117 10.18 -7.86 3.96
C VAL A 117 8.80 -8.46 4.16
N ARG A 118 8.61 -9.70 3.73
CA ARG A 118 7.38 -10.43 3.99
C ARG A 118 7.26 -10.72 5.49
N MET A 119 6.09 -10.44 6.05
CA MET A 119 5.80 -10.68 7.46
C MET A 119 5.19 -12.07 7.59
N ASN A 120 5.91 -12.96 8.28
CA ASN A 120 5.45 -14.31 8.63
C ASN A 120 4.57 -14.28 9.89
#